data_AF-A0AA36CH17-F1
#
_entry.id   AF-A0AA36CH17-F1
#
_cell.length_a   1.000
_cell.length_b   1.000
_cell.length_c   1.000
_cell.angle_alpha   90.00
_cell.angle_beta   90.00
_cell.angle_gamma   90.00
#
_symmetry.space_group_name_H-M   'P 1'
#
loop_
_entity.id
_entity.type
_entity.pdbx_description
1 polymer ?
#
loop_
_entity_poly.entity_id
_entity_poly.type
_entity_poly.pdbx_seq_one_letter_code
_entity_poly.pdbx_strand_id
1 'polypeptide(L)'
;MATLDKEDHYEHLGVPTGYYYGKSAETTINKMHKDLDKIHDSLLAPWQKADAVRTFILPCIGFHLKNGEVEKKKVLIPFDKKLKKYAKSWLNLPSRASPELLYLPNSMGGLGLIETKTLADIMQLVHAVQLLDSPDLGAMSAELVTKAAKLKLRRPPSEQETAQYLNQKKDGDFYTNSTDAKNVWSRLRLATGRLRDSDKLDIEWRWDEAEGRVRLHVQGEGVNKKNCERALKKAAQEAQLASLTAKKSQGKTYQVTSRQPASNNFMRDGRFLRFADWRFVHRARLDLLALNGCNRSRGHVDKRCRKCGYALESVAHTLNHCHAHSHAIQLRHNAVLDRLMNAYKPLDDDKIYVNQKIPGTDGQLRPDYTIINDRLKTITIIDVTMPFENGDVSIFEDARREKERKYLPILDKYSTDGYDTFLGAWMVGPLGGWDAANNDIQRRLKISVKYGQLMRLLMVADSIRWSRDLYVEHVTGQRQYKLDDPQ
;
A
#
# COMPACT_ATOMS: atom_id res chain seq x y z
N MET A 1 0.02 -28.02 44.05
CA MET A 1 0.85 -27.23 43.10
C MET A 1 2.01 -26.66 43.89
N ALA A 2 3.25 -26.85 43.44
CA ALA A 2 4.41 -26.23 44.09
C ALA A 2 4.29 -24.70 43.98
N THR A 3 4.35 -24.02 45.12
CA THR A 3 4.41 -22.56 45.20
C THR A 3 5.80 -22.12 44.72
N LEU A 4 5.84 -21.28 43.69
CA LEU A 4 7.08 -20.65 43.21
C LEU A 4 7.47 -19.52 44.16
N ASP A 5 8.72 -19.49 44.61
CA ASP A 5 9.28 -18.36 45.35
C ASP A 5 9.59 -17.17 44.41
N LYS A 6 9.94 -16.01 44.97
CA LYS A 6 10.11 -14.75 44.20
C LYS A 6 11.18 -14.80 43.10
N GLU A 7 12.20 -15.64 43.26
CA GLU A 7 13.28 -15.83 42.28
C GLU A 7 13.04 -17.05 41.38
N ASP A 8 12.04 -17.86 41.70
CA ASP A 8 11.75 -19.07 40.94
C ASP A 8 11.06 -18.73 39.63
N HIS A 9 11.55 -19.37 38.57
CA HIS A 9 10.93 -19.38 37.26
C HIS A 9 11.09 -20.77 36.65
N TYR A 10 10.13 -21.17 35.83
CA TYR A 10 10.23 -22.36 34.99
C TYR A 10 10.20 -21.94 33.52
N GLU A 11 10.87 -22.70 32.66
CA GLU A 11 10.81 -22.44 31.22
C GLU A 11 9.56 -23.07 30.61
N HIS A 12 8.70 -22.23 30.04
CA HIS A 12 7.58 -22.67 29.24
C HIS A 12 7.88 -22.39 27.76
N LEU A 13 8.28 -23.43 27.02
CA LEU A 13 8.61 -23.34 25.58
C LEU A 13 9.62 -22.22 25.27
N GLY A 14 10.66 -22.09 26.11
CA GLY A 14 11.70 -21.07 25.96
C GLY A 14 11.29 -19.65 26.41
N VAL A 15 10.17 -19.52 27.12
CA VAL A 15 9.79 -18.30 27.85
C VAL A 15 9.84 -18.57 29.36
N PRO A 16 10.72 -17.88 30.11
CA PRO A 16 10.76 -18.01 31.56
C PRO A 16 9.48 -17.45 32.17
N THR A 17 8.80 -18.28 32.94
CA THR A 17 7.49 -18.01 33.55
C THR A 17 7.63 -18.18 35.07
N GLY A 18 7.37 -17.12 35.83
CA GLY A 18 7.59 -17.08 37.28
C GLY A 18 7.32 -15.68 37.83
N TYR A 19 7.70 -15.44 39.08
CA TYR A 19 7.61 -14.09 39.68
C TYR A 19 8.68 -13.15 39.06
N TYR A 20 9.82 -13.71 38.68
CA TYR A 20 10.83 -13.07 37.84
C TYR A 20 10.56 -13.33 36.36
N TYR A 21 10.29 -12.27 35.58
CA TYR A 21 10.21 -12.36 34.12
C TYR A 21 11.63 -12.34 33.55
N GLY A 22 12.19 -13.53 33.29
CA GLY A 22 13.45 -13.63 32.55
C GLY A 22 13.32 -13.06 31.12
N LYS A 23 14.45 -12.60 30.57
CA LYS A 23 14.49 -12.11 29.18
C LYS A 23 14.34 -13.28 28.22
N SER A 24 13.56 -13.10 27.16
CA SER A 24 13.36 -14.12 26.13
C SER A 24 13.66 -13.57 24.73
N ALA A 25 13.67 -14.46 23.73
CA ALA A 25 13.87 -14.15 22.30
C ALA A 25 15.28 -13.77 21.83
N GLU A 26 16.29 -13.58 22.68
CA GLU A 26 17.64 -13.19 22.21
C GLU A 26 18.21 -14.20 21.21
N THR A 27 18.15 -15.50 21.53
CA THR A 27 18.57 -16.60 20.64
C THR A 27 17.78 -16.60 19.33
N THR A 28 16.45 -16.44 19.42
CA THR A 28 15.55 -16.39 18.26
C THR A 28 15.87 -15.21 17.34
N ILE A 29 16.11 -14.02 17.90
CA ILE A 29 16.43 -12.82 17.11
C ILE A 29 17.84 -12.92 16.50
N ASN A 30 18.80 -13.50 17.22
CA ASN A 30 20.12 -13.79 16.65
C ASN A 30 20.02 -14.73 15.44
N LYS A 31 19.16 -15.75 15.52
CA LYS A 31 18.86 -16.60 14.36
C LYS A 31 18.17 -15.82 13.24
N MET A 32 17.18 -14.99 13.54
CA MET A 32 16.52 -14.12 12.56
C MET A 32 17.52 -13.20 11.84
N HIS A 33 18.51 -12.65 12.54
CA HIS A 33 19.57 -11.85 11.94
C HIS A 33 20.42 -12.63 10.94
N LYS A 34 20.80 -13.87 11.28
CA LYS A 34 21.58 -14.77 10.40
C LYS A 34 20.77 -15.20 9.18
N ASP A 35 19.51 -15.56 9.38
CA ASP A 35 18.64 -15.99 8.28
C ASP A 35 18.30 -14.81 7.35
N LEU A 36 18.17 -13.60 7.90
CA LEU A 36 17.99 -12.38 7.11
C LEU A 36 19.23 -12.09 6.23
N ASP A 37 20.45 -12.33 6.73
CA ASP A 37 21.68 -12.22 5.92
C ASP A 37 21.68 -13.23 4.78
N LYS A 38 21.36 -14.51 5.07
CA LYS A 38 21.27 -15.54 4.02
C LYS A 38 20.26 -15.17 2.93
N ILE A 39 19.08 -14.66 3.30
CA ILE A 39 18.08 -14.20 2.33
C ILE A 39 18.61 -13.00 1.54
N HIS A 40 19.26 -12.05 2.21
CA HIS A 40 19.82 -10.87 1.56
C HIS A 40 20.88 -11.23 0.51
N ASP A 41 21.78 -12.15 0.85
CA ASP A 41 22.91 -12.56 0.01
C ASP A 41 22.52 -13.58 -1.06
N SER A 42 21.34 -14.18 -0.96
CA SER A 42 20.83 -15.13 -1.96
C SER A 42 20.58 -14.49 -3.34
N LEU A 43 20.50 -15.34 -4.37
CA LEU A 43 20.13 -14.96 -5.74
C LEU A 43 18.62 -14.84 -5.97
N LEU A 44 17.81 -14.91 -4.90
CA LEU A 44 16.36 -14.76 -5.00
C LEU A 44 15.98 -13.39 -5.60
N ALA A 45 14.88 -13.37 -6.34
CA ALA A 45 14.31 -12.12 -6.82
C ALA A 45 13.86 -11.24 -5.62
N PRO A 46 13.82 -9.90 -5.77
CA PRO A 46 13.44 -8.99 -4.69
C PRO A 46 12.12 -9.33 -3.99
N TRP A 47 11.08 -9.67 -4.76
CA TRP A 47 9.78 -10.07 -4.20
C TRP A 47 9.83 -11.40 -3.46
N GLN A 48 10.66 -12.35 -3.91
CA GLN A 48 10.89 -13.63 -3.22
C GLN A 48 11.64 -13.42 -1.90
N LYS A 49 12.61 -12.50 -1.84
CA LYS A 49 13.30 -12.15 -0.58
C LYS A 49 12.32 -11.59 0.45
N ALA A 50 11.48 -10.64 0.04
CA ALA A 50 10.45 -10.09 0.92
C ALA A 50 9.45 -11.15 1.39
N ASP A 51 9.03 -12.05 0.48
CA ASP A 51 8.15 -13.17 0.84
C ASP A 51 8.78 -14.13 1.84
N ALA A 52 10.04 -14.52 1.63
CA ALA A 52 10.76 -15.38 2.55
C ALA A 52 10.89 -14.76 3.96
N VAL A 53 11.09 -13.43 4.07
CA VAL A 53 11.08 -12.76 5.38
C VAL A 53 9.70 -12.83 6.05
N ARG A 54 8.62 -12.55 5.31
CA ARG A 54 7.25 -12.61 5.84
C ARG A 54 6.86 -14.01 6.29
N THR A 55 7.28 -15.02 5.53
CA THR A 55 6.88 -16.41 5.73
C THR A 55 7.72 -17.13 6.77
N PHE A 56 9.04 -16.91 6.80
CA PHE A 56 9.95 -17.71 7.63
C PHE A 56 10.57 -16.95 8.79
N ILE A 57 10.86 -15.65 8.66
CA ILE A 57 11.61 -14.90 9.68
C ILE A 57 10.67 -14.22 10.68
N LEU A 58 9.76 -13.39 10.21
CA LEU A 58 8.89 -12.61 11.10
C LEU A 58 7.99 -13.47 12.02
N PRO A 59 7.47 -14.64 11.59
CA PRO A 59 6.66 -15.48 12.48
C PRO A 59 7.44 -16.10 13.64
N CYS A 60 8.76 -16.30 13.52
CA CYS A 60 9.57 -16.99 14.52
C CYS A 60 9.54 -16.32 15.90
N ILE A 61 9.36 -15.00 15.95
CA ILE A 61 9.37 -14.24 17.20
C ILE A 61 7.99 -14.12 17.85
N GLY A 62 6.91 -14.49 17.14
CA GLY A 62 5.53 -14.24 17.57
C GLY A 62 5.20 -14.79 18.95
N PHE A 63 5.66 -16.00 19.27
CA PHE A 63 5.47 -16.63 20.58
C PHE A 63 6.10 -15.81 21.72
N HIS A 64 7.35 -15.36 21.53
CA HIS A 64 8.05 -14.57 22.55
C HIS A 64 7.47 -13.16 22.69
N LEU A 65 7.04 -12.53 21.59
CA LEU A 65 6.41 -11.20 21.65
C LEU A 65 5.10 -11.22 22.43
N LYS A 66 4.39 -12.34 22.36
CA LYS A 66 3.11 -12.54 23.02
C LYS A 66 3.25 -12.91 24.50
N ASN A 67 4.10 -13.90 24.80
CA ASN A 67 4.16 -14.52 26.13
C ASN A 67 5.34 -14.03 26.98
N GLY A 68 6.43 -13.56 26.37
CA GLY A 68 7.66 -13.18 27.07
C GLY A 68 7.82 -11.68 27.33
N GLU A 69 8.93 -11.31 27.98
CA GLU A 69 9.44 -9.94 28.04
C GLU A 69 10.59 -9.81 27.02
N VAL A 70 10.39 -8.94 26.02
CA VAL A 70 11.36 -8.71 24.93
C VAL A 70 11.80 -7.25 24.92
N GLU A 71 13.10 -7.02 25.04
CA GLU A 71 13.68 -5.68 25.07
C GLU A 71 13.67 -5.03 23.68
N LYS A 72 12.74 -4.10 23.46
CA LYS A 72 12.61 -3.41 22.17
C LYS A 72 13.89 -2.68 21.75
N LYS A 73 14.51 -1.93 22.67
CA LYS A 73 15.68 -1.08 22.37
C LYS A 73 16.91 -1.90 21.99
N LYS A 74 17.19 -2.96 22.75
CA LYS A 74 18.39 -3.78 22.60
C LYS A 74 18.30 -4.75 21.43
N VAL A 75 17.11 -5.30 21.17
CA VAL A 75 17.00 -6.47 20.25
C VAL A 75 16.10 -6.21 19.03
N LEU A 76 14.90 -5.65 19.21
CA LEU A 76 13.96 -5.43 18.09
C LEU A 76 14.36 -4.28 17.17
N ILE A 77 14.72 -3.12 17.74
CA ILE A 77 15.08 -1.93 16.96
C ILE A 77 16.31 -2.16 16.06
N PRO A 78 17.40 -2.83 16.53
CA PRO A 78 18.52 -3.19 15.65
C PRO A 78 18.11 -4.11 14.51
N PHE A 79 17.26 -5.11 14.77
CA PHE A 79 16.71 -5.97 13.72
C PHE A 79 15.91 -5.17 12.68
N ASP A 80 14.99 -4.31 13.13
CA ASP A 80 14.18 -3.45 12.25
C ASP A 80 15.06 -2.52 11.39
N LYS A 81 16.13 -1.95 11.95
CA LYS A 81 17.09 -1.13 11.20
C LYS A 81 17.76 -1.92 10.08
N LYS A 82 18.19 -3.15 10.37
CA LYS A 82 18.82 -4.06 9.39
C LYS A 82 17.84 -4.49 8.31
N LEU A 83 16.66 -4.96 8.70
CA LEU A 83 15.59 -5.34 7.77
C LEU A 83 15.22 -4.18 6.85
N LYS A 84 15.03 -2.97 7.39
CA LYS A 84 14.75 -1.77 6.58
C LYS A 84 15.86 -1.47 5.57
N LYS A 85 17.12 -1.60 5.96
CA LYS A 85 18.27 -1.38 5.06
C LYS A 85 18.24 -2.36 3.88
N TYR A 86 18.03 -3.65 4.15
CA TYR A 86 17.96 -4.67 3.11
C TYR A 86 16.71 -4.56 2.25
N ALA A 87 15.55 -4.31 2.85
CA ALA A 87 14.30 -4.12 2.13
C ALA A 87 14.35 -2.92 1.16
N LYS A 88 14.99 -1.81 1.56
CA LYS A 88 15.25 -0.69 0.65
C LYS A 88 16.14 -1.08 -0.53
N SER A 89 17.19 -1.87 -0.31
CA SER A 89 18.07 -2.27 -1.41
C SER A 89 17.38 -3.23 -2.39
N TRP A 90 16.50 -4.11 -1.93
CA TRP A 90 15.67 -4.98 -2.79
C TRP A 90 14.76 -4.17 -3.73
N LEU A 91 14.28 -3.01 -3.29
CA LEU A 91 13.49 -2.08 -4.09
C LEU A 91 14.35 -1.07 -4.88
N ASN A 92 15.68 -1.18 -4.83
CA ASN A 92 16.62 -0.22 -5.42
C ASN A 92 16.42 1.22 -4.92
N LEU A 93 16.14 1.39 -3.63
CA LEU A 93 15.83 2.68 -3.01
C LEU A 93 17.03 3.27 -2.26
N PRO A 94 17.25 4.60 -2.33
CA PRO A 94 18.26 5.27 -1.53
C PRO A 94 17.85 5.38 -0.06
N SER A 95 18.80 5.73 0.82
CA SER A 95 18.56 5.92 2.26
C SER A 95 17.43 6.90 2.56
N ARG A 96 17.34 8.01 1.81
CA ARG A 96 16.30 9.06 1.92
C ARG A 96 14.89 8.64 1.51
N ALA A 97 14.70 7.44 0.95
CA ALA A 97 13.38 6.94 0.58
C ALA A 97 12.49 6.77 1.81
N SER A 98 11.21 7.06 1.66
CA SER A 98 10.17 6.83 2.67
C SER A 98 10.15 5.36 3.09
N PRO A 99 10.33 5.04 4.39
CA PRO A 99 10.28 3.66 4.87
C PRO A 99 8.86 3.07 4.90
N GLU A 100 7.82 3.90 4.93
CA GLU A 100 6.42 3.48 5.04
C GLU A 100 6.03 2.48 3.94
N LEU A 101 6.57 2.67 2.73
CA LEU A 101 6.39 1.78 1.57
C LEU A 101 6.73 0.31 1.89
N LEU A 102 7.72 0.07 2.74
CA LEU A 102 8.16 -1.29 3.06
C LEU A 102 7.07 -2.06 3.81
N TYR A 103 6.21 -1.34 4.52
CA TYR A 103 5.22 -1.89 5.43
C TYR A 103 3.82 -1.98 4.80
N LEU A 104 3.57 -1.28 3.68
CA LEU A 104 2.31 -1.40 2.94
C LEU A 104 2.14 -2.81 2.37
N PRO A 105 0.91 -3.35 2.28
CA PRO A 105 0.68 -4.63 1.64
C PRO A 105 1.03 -4.59 0.14
N ASN A 106 1.26 -5.77 -0.45
CA ASN A 106 1.56 -5.90 -1.89
C ASN A 106 0.47 -5.27 -2.76
N SER A 107 -0.81 -5.37 -2.36
CA SER A 107 -1.94 -4.76 -3.06
C SER A 107 -1.90 -3.22 -3.10
N MET A 108 -1.16 -2.60 -2.19
CA MET A 108 -0.96 -1.14 -2.11
C MET A 108 0.44 -0.72 -2.59
N GLY A 109 1.23 -1.63 -3.15
CA GLY A 109 2.53 -1.33 -3.74
C GLY A 109 3.73 -1.50 -2.81
N GLY A 110 3.53 -2.04 -1.60
CA GLY A 110 4.61 -2.28 -0.64
C GLY A 110 5.07 -3.74 -0.53
N LEU A 111 5.96 -4.00 0.43
CA LEU A 111 6.53 -5.32 0.68
C LEU A 111 5.81 -6.11 1.78
N GLY A 112 4.76 -5.58 2.39
CA GLY A 112 3.98 -6.25 3.43
C GLY A 112 4.79 -6.64 4.67
N LEU A 113 5.90 -5.95 4.95
CA LEU A 113 6.70 -6.17 6.16
C LEU A 113 6.00 -5.50 7.35
N ILE A 114 6.42 -5.85 8.56
CA ILE A 114 6.00 -5.15 9.78
C ILE A 114 7.22 -4.92 10.67
N GLU A 115 7.31 -3.74 11.28
CA GLU A 115 8.35 -3.45 12.28
C GLU A 115 8.12 -4.35 13.50
N THR A 116 9.16 -5.09 13.91
CA THR A 116 9.07 -6.02 15.04
C THR A 116 8.76 -5.31 16.35
N LYS A 117 9.19 -4.05 16.52
CA LYS A 117 8.79 -3.23 17.69
C LYS A 117 7.27 -2.97 17.75
N THR A 118 6.62 -2.78 16.60
CA THR A 118 5.18 -2.51 16.48
C THR A 118 4.41 -3.82 16.57
N LEU A 119 4.90 -4.87 15.91
CA LEU A 119 4.39 -6.23 16.07
C LEU A 119 4.39 -6.65 17.56
N ALA A 120 5.42 -6.27 18.33
CA ALA A 120 5.46 -6.56 19.76
C ALA A 120 4.30 -5.91 20.53
N ASP A 121 3.94 -4.67 20.21
CA ASP A 121 2.77 -4.02 20.85
C ASP A 121 1.46 -4.67 20.39
N ILE A 122 1.33 -4.97 19.09
CA ILE A 122 0.17 -5.68 18.56
C ILE A 122 -0.02 -7.04 19.24
N MET A 123 1.05 -7.82 19.41
CA MET A 123 0.99 -9.14 20.06
C MET A 123 0.57 -9.05 21.53
N GLN A 124 0.90 -7.96 22.23
CA GLN A 124 0.41 -7.75 23.60
C GLN A 124 -1.11 -7.52 23.63
N LEU A 125 -1.63 -6.73 22.69
CA LEU A 125 -3.08 -6.51 22.58
C LEU A 125 -3.82 -7.79 22.18
N VAL A 126 -3.26 -8.56 21.23
CA VAL A 126 -3.80 -9.86 20.83
C VAL A 126 -3.84 -10.83 22.01
N HIS A 127 -2.78 -10.87 22.83
CA HIS A 127 -2.75 -11.70 24.03
C HIS A 127 -3.84 -11.33 25.01
N ALA A 128 -4.02 -10.02 25.29
CA ALA A 128 -5.06 -9.54 26.19
C ALA A 128 -6.47 -9.88 25.71
N VAL A 129 -6.77 -9.68 24.43
CA VAL A 129 -8.07 -10.07 23.85
C VAL A 129 -8.29 -11.57 24.01
N GLN A 130 -7.27 -12.40 23.80
CA GLN A 130 -7.39 -13.85 23.96
C GLN A 130 -7.59 -14.29 25.42
N LEU A 131 -7.00 -13.59 26.38
CA LEU A 131 -7.23 -13.82 27.81
C LEU A 131 -8.68 -13.46 28.19
N LEU A 132 -9.16 -12.30 27.74
CA LEU A 132 -10.53 -11.84 27.99
C LEU A 132 -11.57 -12.74 27.33
N ASP A 133 -11.34 -13.18 26.08
CA ASP A 133 -12.21 -14.10 25.31
C ASP A 133 -12.01 -15.59 25.65
N SER A 134 -11.19 -15.91 26.65
CA SER A 134 -10.97 -17.29 27.06
C SER A 134 -12.22 -17.81 27.79
N PRO A 135 -12.74 -19.01 27.45
CA PRO A 135 -13.84 -19.60 28.21
C PRO A 135 -13.44 -19.91 29.66
N ASP A 136 -12.18 -20.30 29.88
CA ASP A 136 -11.71 -20.75 31.20
C ASP A 136 -11.10 -19.59 32.01
N LEU A 137 -10.46 -18.62 31.33
CA LEU A 137 -9.71 -17.55 31.98
C LEU A 137 -10.37 -16.18 31.86
N GLY A 138 -11.47 -16.04 31.12
CA GLY A 138 -12.07 -14.75 30.78
C GLY A 138 -12.53 -13.96 32.01
N ALA A 139 -13.29 -14.61 32.90
CA ALA A 139 -13.79 -13.99 34.13
C ALA A 139 -12.65 -13.58 35.07
N MET A 140 -11.70 -14.48 35.31
CA MET A 140 -10.50 -14.19 36.10
C MET A 140 -9.66 -13.07 35.48
N SER A 141 -9.51 -13.06 34.15
CA SER A 141 -8.76 -12.03 33.43
C SER A 141 -9.43 -10.66 33.60
N ALA A 142 -10.75 -10.57 33.46
CA ALA A 142 -11.50 -9.34 33.67
C ALA A 142 -11.34 -8.82 35.11
N GLU A 143 -11.42 -9.69 36.12
CA GLU A 143 -11.17 -9.33 37.52
C GLU A 143 -9.75 -8.79 37.72
N LEU A 144 -8.75 -9.42 37.09
CA LEU A 144 -7.36 -8.96 37.15
C LEU A 144 -7.15 -7.60 36.48
N VAL A 145 -7.89 -7.27 35.41
CA VAL A 145 -7.88 -5.91 34.81
C VAL A 145 -8.40 -4.90 35.83
N THR A 146 -9.56 -5.17 36.43
CA THR A 146 -10.19 -4.30 37.43
C THR A 146 -9.27 -4.11 38.64
N LYS A 147 -8.59 -5.17 39.08
CA LYS A 147 -7.59 -5.11 40.17
C LYS A 147 -6.39 -4.25 39.77
N ALA A 148 -5.89 -4.37 38.53
CA ALA A 148 -4.80 -3.53 38.04
C ALA A 148 -5.20 -2.04 37.96
N ALA A 149 -6.44 -1.75 37.51
CA ALA A 149 -7.00 -0.40 37.51
C ALA A 149 -7.17 0.15 38.93
N LYS A 150 -7.70 -0.66 39.86
CA LYS A 150 -7.83 -0.32 41.30
C LYS A 150 -6.48 0.03 41.92
N LEU A 151 -5.42 -0.74 41.63
CA LEU A 151 -4.07 -0.45 42.12
C LEU A 151 -3.53 0.88 41.59
N LYS A 152 -3.88 1.25 40.36
CA LYS A 152 -3.48 2.55 39.79
C LYS A 152 -4.25 3.71 40.40
N LEU A 153 -5.58 3.58 40.53
CA LEU A 153 -6.47 4.63 41.01
C LEU A 153 -6.51 4.74 42.54
N ARG A 154 -6.03 3.72 43.27
CA ARG A 154 -6.10 3.59 44.74
C ARG A 154 -7.52 3.61 45.31
N ARG A 155 -8.53 3.37 44.46
CA ARG A 155 -9.94 3.21 44.81
C ARG A 155 -10.61 2.23 43.83
N PRO A 156 -11.78 1.67 44.17
CA PRO A 156 -12.54 0.87 43.22
C PRO A 156 -12.82 1.68 41.93
N PRO A 157 -12.42 1.17 40.75
CA PRO A 157 -12.73 1.80 39.48
C PRO A 157 -14.19 1.55 39.08
N SER A 158 -14.80 2.49 38.36
CA SER A 158 -15.97 2.19 37.55
C SER A 158 -15.62 1.30 36.35
N GLU A 159 -16.64 0.78 35.70
CA GLU A 159 -16.55 0.01 34.46
C GLU A 159 -15.86 0.81 33.35
N GLN A 160 -16.23 2.08 33.18
CA GLN A 160 -15.61 2.99 32.22
C GLN A 160 -14.17 3.34 32.62
N GLU A 161 -13.88 3.48 33.92
CA GLU A 161 -12.52 3.73 34.40
C GLU A 161 -11.58 2.53 34.16
N THR A 162 -12.11 1.32 34.19
CA THR A 162 -11.36 0.10 33.83
C THR A 162 -10.94 0.11 32.36
N ALA A 163 -11.84 0.54 31.46
CA ALA A 163 -11.51 0.76 30.05
C ALA A 163 -10.49 1.92 29.87
N GLN A 164 -10.68 3.02 30.58
CA GLN A 164 -9.77 4.18 30.56
C GLN A 164 -8.36 3.84 31.04
N TYR A 165 -8.23 2.96 32.04
CA TYR A 165 -6.94 2.42 32.46
C TYR A 165 -6.22 1.76 31.28
N LEU A 166 -6.89 0.89 30.52
CA LEU A 166 -6.30 0.20 29.36
C LEU A 166 -5.98 1.14 28.19
N ASN A 167 -6.74 2.23 28.04
CA ASN A 167 -6.50 3.28 27.06
C ASN A 167 -5.30 4.19 27.37
N GLN A 168 -4.59 3.93 28.47
CA GLN A 168 -3.49 4.76 28.97
C GLN A 168 -3.91 6.22 29.13
N LYS A 169 -5.09 6.45 29.75
CA LYS A 169 -5.50 7.80 30.15
C LYS A 169 -4.47 8.38 31.13
N LYS A 170 -4.16 9.68 30.99
CA LYS A 170 -3.10 10.37 31.74
C LYS A 170 -3.62 11.56 32.55
N ASP A 171 -4.94 11.72 32.70
CA ASP A 171 -5.54 12.83 33.44
C ASP A 171 -6.03 12.40 34.83
N GLY A 172 -6.24 13.38 35.71
CA GLY A 172 -6.78 13.17 37.07
C GLY A 172 -6.04 12.10 37.87
N ASP A 173 -6.79 11.19 38.48
CA ASP A 173 -6.29 10.08 39.32
C ASP A 173 -5.31 9.16 38.57
N PHE A 174 -5.36 9.11 37.23
CA PHE A 174 -4.44 8.31 36.41
C PHE A 174 -3.04 8.93 36.26
N TYR A 175 -2.86 10.22 36.59
CA TYR A 175 -1.57 10.90 36.54
C TYR A 175 -0.58 10.42 37.62
N THR A 176 -1.07 9.73 38.67
CA THR A 176 -0.24 9.38 39.81
C THR A 176 0.96 8.47 39.44
N ASN A 177 2.16 8.88 39.89
CA ASN A 177 3.46 8.23 39.69
C ASN A 177 3.63 6.89 40.44
N SER A 178 2.57 6.11 40.65
CA SER A 178 2.77 4.78 41.24
C SER A 178 3.64 3.93 40.32
N THR A 179 4.65 3.30 40.90
CA THR A 179 5.39 2.19 40.31
C THR A 179 4.41 1.05 40.10
N ASP A 180 3.75 1.04 38.94
CA ASP A 180 2.87 -0.06 38.54
C ASP A 180 3.67 -1.36 38.59
N ALA A 181 3.19 -2.33 39.37
CA ALA A 181 3.75 -3.67 39.35
C ALA A 181 3.76 -4.17 37.90
N LYS A 182 4.91 -4.67 37.44
CA LYS A 182 5.04 -5.23 36.10
C LYS A 182 4.13 -6.46 36.00
N ASN A 183 3.09 -6.37 35.17
CA ASN A 183 2.18 -7.46 34.88
C ASN A 183 1.70 -7.35 33.43
N VAL A 184 0.91 -8.33 32.97
CA VAL A 184 0.37 -8.36 31.59
C VAL A 184 -0.42 -7.07 31.28
N TRP A 185 -1.26 -6.59 32.21
CA TRP A 185 -2.14 -5.45 32.01
C TRP A 185 -1.41 -4.10 32.00
N SER A 186 -0.38 -3.92 32.83
CA SER A 186 0.46 -2.72 32.81
C SER A 186 1.31 -2.65 31.53
N ARG A 187 1.80 -3.80 31.03
CA ARG A 187 2.48 -3.89 29.72
C ARG A 187 1.54 -3.59 28.56
N LEU A 188 0.34 -4.17 28.58
CA LEU A 188 -0.73 -3.94 27.61
C LEU A 188 -1.09 -2.46 27.53
N ARG A 189 -1.38 -1.81 28.66
CA ARG A 189 -1.71 -0.39 28.71
C ARG A 189 -0.64 0.46 28.03
N LEU A 190 0.63 0.22 28.34
CA LEU A 190 1.75 0.93 27.71
C LEU A 190 1.86 0.62 26.21
N ALA A 191 1.49 -0.59 25.78
CA ALA A 191 1.42 -0.94 24.36
C ALA A 191 0.27 -0.21 23.65
N THR A 192 -0.91 -0.13 24.27
CA THR A 192 -2.06 0.63 23.75
C THR A 192 -1.68 2.08 23.48
N GLY A 193 -1.09 2.79 24.46
CA GLY A 193 -0.74 4.19 24.21
C GLY A 193 0.45 4.35 23.25
N ARG A 194 1.39 3.40 23.12
CA ARG A 194 2.38 3.45 22.03
C ARG A 194 1.72 3.32 20.65
N LEU A 195 0.79 2.39 20.49
CA LEU A 195 0.09 2.20 19.22
C LEU A 195 -0.77 3.42 18.86
N ARG A 196 -1.46 4.03 19.84
CA ARG A 196 -2.25 5.26 19.63
C ARG A 196 -1.37 6.49 19.41
N ASP A 197 -0.39 6.72 20.27
CA ASP A 197 0.38 7.97 20.30
C ASP A 197 1.49 7.98 19.24
N SER A 198 2.24 6.88 19.11
CA SER A 198 3.42 6.79 18.23
C SER A 198 3.08 6.27 16.84
N ASP A 199 2.33 5.16 16.78
CA ASP A 199 1.99 4.51 15.50
C ASP A 199 0.68 5.05 14.89
N LYS A 200 -0.03 5.92 15.61
CA LYS A 200 -1.26 6.60 15.17
C LYS A 200 -2.39 5.65 14.77
N LEU A 201 -2.50 4.52 15.45
CA LEU A 201 -3.62 3.60 15.26
C LEU A 201 -4.86 4.13 15.97
N ASP A 202 -5.99 4.06 15.26
CA ASP A 202 -7.32 4.26 15.83
C ASP A 202 -7.75 2.98 16.55
N ILE A 203 -7.43 2.92 17.85
CA ILE A 203 -7.80 1.82 18.74
C ILE A 203 -8.30 2.37 20.07
N GLU A 204 -9.25 1.65 20.66
CA GLU A 204 -9.86 2.03 21.92
C GLU A 204 -10.40 0.80 22.66
N TRP A 205 -10.14 0.72 23.97
CA TRP A 205 -10.83 -0.20 24.86
C TRP A 205 -12.12 0.44 25.35
N ARG A 206 -13.25 -0.28 25.25
CA ARG A 206 -14.57 0.17 25.72
C ARG A 206 -15.16 -0.88 26.66
N TRP A 207 -15.97 -0.44 27.61
CA TRP A 207 -16.77 -1.37 28.41
C TRP A 207 -17.94 -1.87 27.56
N ASP A 208 -18.17 -3.18 27.57
CA ASP A 208 -19.31 -3.82 26.91
C ASP A 208 -20.29 -4.29 27.99
N GLU A 209 -21.43 -3.60 28.08
CA GLU A 209 -22.48 -3.88 29.07
C GLU A 209 -23.09 -5.28 28.91
N ALA A 210 -23.20 -5.77 27.67
CA ALA A 210 -23.84 -7.06 27.39
C ALA A 210 -22.96 -8.23 27.82
N GLU A 211 -21.64 -8.08 27.71
CA GLU A 211 -20.67 -9.11 28.12
C GLU A 211 -20.06 -8.85 29.51
N GLY A 212 -20.35 -7.71 30.15
CA GLY A 212 -19.82 -7.35 31.46
C GLY A 212 -18.29 -7.26 31.50
N ARG A 213 -17.66 -6.85 30.40
CA ARG A 213 -16.19 -6.83 30.26
C ARG A 213 -15.72 -5.79 29.26
N VAL A 214 -14.43 -5.46 29.32
CA VAL A 214 -13.79 -4.56 28.35
C VAL A 214 -13.55 -5.26 27.00
N ARG A 215 -13.84 -4.57 25.89
CA ARG A 215 -13.56 -4.97 24.52
C ARG A 215 -12.66 -3.99 23.80
N LEU A 216 -11.76 -4.51 22.97
CA LEU A 216 -10.94 -3.70 22.08
C LEU A 216 -11.72 -3.38 20.81
N HIS A 217 -11.71 -2.12 20.43
CA HIS A 217 -12.18 -1.62 19.14
C HIS A 217 -10.98 -1.20 18.30
N VAL A 218 -10.99 -1.55 17.02
CA VAL A 218 -10.01 -1.13 16.02
C VAL A 218 -10.79 -0.47 14.90
N GLN A 219 -10.51 0.81 14.63
CA GLN A 219 -11.24 1.61 13.64
C GLN A 219 -12.75 1.64 13.90
N GLY A 220 -13.14 1.77 15.17
CA GLY A 220 -14.53 1.75 15.62
C GLY A 220 -15.17 0.36 15.74
N GLU A 221 -14.62 -0.67 15.10
CA GLU A 221 -15.18 -2.03 15.12
C GLU A 221 -14.64 -2.87 16.27
N GLY A 222 -15.54 -3.53 17.02
CA GLY A 222 -15.17 -4.45 18.08
C GLY A 222 -14.46 -5.70 17.54
N VAL A 223 -13.32 -6.06 18.13
CA VAL A 223 -12.53 -7.23 17.74
C VAL A 223 -12.62 -8.36 18.77
N ASN A 224 -12.36 -9.58 18.32
CA ASN A 224 -12.35 -10.79 19.14
C ASN A 224 -11.07 -11.61 18.88
N LYS A 225 -10.88 -12.69 19.64
CA LYS A 225 -9.71 -13.57 19.51
C LYS A 225 -9.43 -14.13 18.11
N LYS A 226 -10.43 -14.21 17.22
CA LYS A 226 -10.27 -14.73 15.85
C LYS A 226 -9.79 -13.67 14.86
N ASN A 227 -10.17 -12.40 15.02
CA ASN A 227 -9.90 -11.34 14.05
C ASN A 227 -8.93 -10.24 14.54
N CYS A 228 -8.66 -10.15 15.85
CA CYS A 228 -7.90 -9.08 16.47
C CYS A 228 -6.51 -8.85 15.83
N GLU A 229 -5.72 -9.91 15.62
CA GLU A 229 -4.38 -9.77 15.04
C GLU A 229 -4.43 -9.20 13.62
N ARG A 230 -5.35 -9.71 12.79
CA ARG A 230 -5.55 -9.25 11.42
C ARG A 230 -5.99 -7.78 11.39
N ALA A 231 -6.94 -7.41 12.25
CA ALA A 231 -7.45 -6.05 12.35
C ALA A 231 -6.35 -5.05 12.76
N LEU A 232 -5.57 -5.37 13.80
CA LEU A 232 -4.47 -4.52 14.27
C LEU A 232 -3.34 -4.39 13.24
N LYS A 233 -2.95 -5.49 12.57
CA LYS A 233 -1.97 -5.44 11.49
C LYS A 233 -2.46 -4.59 10.31
N LYS A 234 -3.73 -4.73 9.93
CA LYS A 234 -4.35 -3.91 8.88
C LYS A 234 -4.36 -2.43 9.26
N ALA A 235 -4.79 -2.10 10.48
CA ALA A 235 -4.79 -0.72 10.97
C ALA A 235 -3.38 -0.10 10.98
N ALA A 236 -2.37 -0.87 11.39
CA ALA A 236 -0.97 -0.42 11.31
C ALA A 236 -0.52 -0.15 9.86
N GLN A 237 -0.88 -1.01 8.92
CA GLN A 237 -0.57 -0.81 7.49
C GLN A 237 -1.27 0.43 6.92
N GLU A 238 -2.51 0.69 7.29
CA GLU A 238 -3.27 1.86 6.87
C GLU A 238 -2.71 3.16 7.46
N ALA A 239 -2.25 3.14 8.72
CA ALA A 239 -1.52 4.27 9.31
C ALA A 239 -0.22 4.58 8.55
N GLN A 240 0.51 3.55 8.10
CA GLN A 240 1.68 3.72 7.23
C GLN A 240 1.31 4.30 5.87
N LEU A 241 0.18 3.89 5.28
CA LEU A 241 -0.31 4.46 4.02
C LEU A 241 -0.64 5.94 4.19
N ALA A 242 -1.39 6.29 5.23
CA ALA A 242 -1.75 7.68 5.53
C ALA A 242 -0.50 8.56 5.74
N SER A 243 0.49 8.04 6.48
CA SER A 243 1.79 8.70 6.67
C SER A 243 2.53 8.90 5.34
N LEU A 244 2.52 7.89 4.45
CA LEU A 244 3.16 8.01 3.14
C LEU A 244 2.46 9.05 2.26
N THR A 245 1.14 8.97 2.13
CA THR A 245 0.35 9.83 1.23
C THR A 245 0.31 11.29 1.68
N ALA A 246 0.52 11.56 2.97
CA ALA A 246 0.69 12.91 3.50
C ALA A 246 1.98 13.59 3.01
N LYS A 247 2.97 12.85 2.52
CA LYS A 247 4.24 13.41 2.04
C LYS A 247 4.08 14.05 0.66
N LYS A 248 4.24 15.38 0.59
CA LYS A 248 4.11 16.22 -0.63
C LYS A 248 4.93 15.81 -1.87
N SER A 249 5.84 14.84 -1.79
CA SER A 249 6.64 14.40 -2.94
C SER A 249 6.60 12.89 -3.05
N GLN A 250 7.18 12.17 -2.08
CA GLN A 250 7.23 10.71 -2.15
C GLN A 250 5.86 10.03 -2.01
N GLY A 251 4.84 10.72 -1.51
CA GLY A 251 3.49 10.18 -1.31
C GLY A 251 2.54 10.33 -2.50
N LYS A 252 2.84 11.22 -3.46
CA LYS A 252 1.89 11.66 -4.51
C LYS A 252 1.32 10.49 -5.32
N THR A 253 2.20 9.65 -5.85
CA THR A 253 1.81 8.51 -6.68
C THR A 253 0.99 7.46 -5.92
N TYR A 254 1.21 7.34 -4.61
CA TYR A 254 0.50 6.36 -3.79
C TYR A 254 -0.94 6.75 -3.51
N GLN A 255 -1.34 8.02 -3.71
CA GLN A 255 -2.75 8.43 -3.60
C GLN A 255 -3.63 7.76 -4.66
N VAL A 256 -3.07 7.47 -5.84
CA VAL A 256 -3.73 6.75 -6.94
C VAL A 256 -3.38 5.26 -6.90
N THR A 257 -2.09 4.92 -6.92
CA THR A 257 -1.64 3.53 -7.13
C THR A 257 -2.00 2.59 -5.99
N SER A 258 -2.22 3.07 -4.76
CA SER A 258 -2.63 2.21 -3.63
C SER A 258 -4.11 1.80 -3.65
N ARG A 259 -4.97 2.52 -4.39
CA ARG A 259 -6.42 2.30 -4.37
C ARG A 259 -6.85 1.06 -5.14
N GLN A 260 -6.13 0.73 -6.22
CA GLN A 260 -6.45 -0.40 -7.08
C GLN A 260 -5.34 -1.44 -7.04
N PRO A 261 -5.59 -2.68 -6.55
CA PRO A 261 -4.61 -3.76 -6.52
C PRO A 261 -3.96 -4.06 -7.87
N ALA A 262 -4.70 -3.82 -8.96
CA ALA A 262 -4.24 -3.88 -10.33
C ALA A 262 -2.90 -3.16 -10.56
N SER A 263 -2.76 -1.98 -9.95
CA SER A 263 -1.57 -1.13 -10.07
C SER A 263 -0.31 -1.75 -9.47
N ASN A 264 -0.44 -2.78 -8.64
CA ASN A 264 0.62 -3.32 -7.81
C ASN A 264 0.78 -4.84 -7.94
N ASN A 265 0.11 -5.49 -8.88
CA ASN A 265 0.07 -6.96 -8.94
C ASN A 265 1.44 -7.62 -9.05
N PHE A 266 2.39 -6.94 -9.69
CA PHE A 266 3.77 -7.38 -9.78
C PHE A 266 4.53 -7.46 -8.44
N MET A 267 4.06 -6.80 -7.39
CA MET A 267 4.71 -6.82 -6.06
C MET A 267 4.82 -8.22 -5.48
N ARG A 268 3.88 -9.10 -5.83
CA ARG A 268 3.82 -10.46 -5.27
C ARG A 268 4.81 -11.41 -5.94
N ASP A 269 4.88 -11.38 -7.27
CA ASP A 269 5.53 -12.44 -8.06
C ASP A 269 6.39 -11.90 -9.21
N GLY A 270 6.48 -10.58 -9.39
CA GLY A 270 7.25 -9.93 -10.45
C GLY A 270 6.73 -10.15 -11.86
N ARG A 271 5.56 -10.78 -12.03
CA ARG A 271 5.03 -11.14 -13.35
C ARG A 271 4.89 -9.91 -14.25
N PHE A 272 5.21 -10.13 -15.53
CA PHE A 272 5.13 -9.16 -16.63
C PHE A 272 6.08 -7.95 -16.56
N LEU A 273 6.89 -7.80 -15.50
CA LEU A 273 7.90 -6.75 -15.40
C LEU A 273 9.30 -7.30 -15.60
N ARG A 274 10.14 -6.53 -16.28
CA ARG A 274 11.59 -6.79 -16.31
C ARG A 274 12.19 -6.39 -14.97
N PHE A 275 13.32 -6.98 -14.58
CA PHE A 275 14.05 -6.55 -13.39
C PHE A 275 14.47 -5.07 -13.44
N ALA A 276 14.71 -4.53 -14.64
CA ALA A 276 15.01 -3.12 -14.80
C ALA A 276 13.79 -2.22 -14.50
N ASP A 277 12.58 -2.69 -14.82
CA ASP A 277 11.33 -1.98 -14.56
C ASP A 277 11.00 -1.98 -13.07
N TRP A 278 11.23 -3.11 -12.38
CA TRP A 278 11.15 -3.21 -10.92
C TRP A 278 12.06 -2.19 -10.24
N ARG A 279 13.35 -2.14 -10.64
CA ARG A 279 14.33 -1.19 -10.10
C ARG A 279 13.99 0.27 -10.35
N PHE A 280 13.20 0.55 -11.39
CA PHE A 280 12.78 1.88 -11.81
C PHE A 280 11.51 2.32 -11.06
N VAL A 281 10.46 1.49 -11.05
CA VAL A 281 9.11 1.91 -10.67
C VAL A 281 9.04 2.41 -9.23
N HIS A 282 9.72 1.78 -8.28
CA HIS A 282 9.70 2.21 -6.88
C HIS A 282 10.35 3.59 -6.69
N ARG A 283 11.44 3.85 -7.39
CA ARG A 283 12.09 5.17 -7.36
C ARG A 283 11.23 6.22 -8.05
N ALA A 284 10.59 5.86 -9.16
CA ALA A 284 9.70 6.76 -9.89
C ALA A 284 8.49 7.17 -9.04
N ARG A 285 7.80 6.20 -8.43
CA ARG A 285 6.62 6.45 -7.59
C ARG A 285 6.93 7.31 -6.36
N LEU A 286 8.14 7.20 -5.82
CA LEU A 286 8.61 8.01 -4.68
C LEU A 286 9.27 9.33 -5.09
N ASP A 287 9.29 9.71 -6.38
CA ASP A 287 9.92 10.96 -6.83
C ASP A 287 11.44 11.01 -6.51
N LEU A 288 12.11 9.87 -6.71
CA LEU A 288 13.54 9.62 -6.38
C LEU A 288 14.42 9.35 -7.62
N LEU A 289 13.90 9.62 -8.82
CA LEU A 289 14.69 9.54 -10.05
C LEU A 289 15.77 10.62 -10.08
N ALA A 290 16.85 10.35 -10.82
CA ALA A 290 17.97 11.28 -10.99
C ALA A 290 17.66 12.38 -12.01
N LEU A 291 16.65 13.20 -11.69
CA LEU A 291 16.20 14.36 -12.47
C LEU A 291 16.60 15.66 -11.75
N ASN A 292 16.83 16.73 -12.50
CA ASN A 292 17.28 18.02 -12.00
C ASN A 292 16.27 18.61 -11.00
N GLY A 293 14.97 18.47 -11.26
CA GLY A 293 13.90 18.91 -10.36
C GLY A 293 13.75 18.07 -9.08
N CYS A 294 14.27 16.83 -9.07
CA CYS A 294 14.18 15.90 -7.93
C CYS A 294 15.43 15.95 -7.03
N ASN A 295 16.48 16.67 -7.43
CA ASN A 295 17.74 16.76 -6.71
C ASN A 295 17.65 17.82 -5.60
N ARG A 296 17.44 17.38 -4.36
CA ARG A 296 17.29 18.26 -3.19
C ARG A 296 18.60 18.60 -2.49
N SER A 297 19.67 17.86 -2.80
CA SER A 297 20.94 17.88 -2.08
C SER A 297 22.00 18.78 -2.71
N ARG A 298 21.74 19.37 -3.89
CA ARG A 298 22.62 20.36 -4.50
C ARG A 298 21.82 21.66 -4.61
N GLY A 299 22.35 22.77 -4.08
CA GLY A 299 21.66 24.06 -3.88
C GLY A 299 21.03 24.71 -5.12
N HIS A 300 21.44 25.94 -5.48
CA HIS A 300 21.00 26.64 -6.70
C HIS A 300 21.54 25.97 -7.98
N VAL A 301 21.13 24.73 -8.23
CA VAL A 301 21.41 24.03 -9.49
C VAL A 301 20.25 24.27 -10.46
N ASP A 302 20.58 24.38 -11.75
CA ASP A 302 19.59 24.48 -12.81
C ASP A 302 18.59 23.33 -12.73
N LYS A 303 17.31 23.68 -12.54
CA LYS A 303 16.20 22.73 -12.43
C LYS A 303 15.55 22.46 -13.78
N ARG A 304 15.97 23.16 -14.85
CA ARG A 304 15.39 23.00 -16.17
C ARG A 304 15.62 21.59 -16.71
N CYS A 305 14.71 21.18 -17.58
CA CYS A 305 14.78 19.93 -18.31
C CYS A 305 16.02 19.90 -19.21
N ARG A 306 16.87 18.90 -19.01
CA ARG A 306 18.14 18.74 -19.75
C ARG A 306 17.96 18.47 -21.23
N LYS A 307 16.76 18.05 -21.64
CA LYS A 307 16.44 17.72 -23.04
C LYS A 307 15.71 18.85 -23.76
N CYS A 308 14.84 19.55 -23.04
CA CYS A 308 13.81 20.38 -23.66
C CYS A 308 13.73 21.81 -23.10
N GLY A 309 14.54 22.13 -22.08
CA GLY A 309 14.62 23.47 -21.50
C GLY A 309 13.47 23.88 -20.57
N TYR A 310 12.40 23.08 -20.46
CA TYR A 310 11.27 23.35 -19.56
C TYR A 310 11.70 23.66 -18.12
N ALA A 311 11.01 24.58 -17.45
CA ALA A 311 11.45 25.17 -16.18
C ALA A 311 11.78 24.17 -15.04
N LEU A 312 11.09 23.02 -15.00
CA LEU A 312 11.27 22.01 -13.95
C LEU A 312 11.30 20.58 -14.51
N GLU A 313 12.47 19.94 -14.47
CA GLU A 313 12.67 18.53 -14.79
C GLU A 313 12.14 17.62 -13.67
N SER A 314 10.82 17.50 -13.57
CA SER A 314 10.14 16.58 -12.66
C SER A 314 9.85 15.23 -13.32
N VAL A 315 9.52 14.21 -12.52
CA VAL A 315 9.07 12.91 -13.06
C VAL A 315 7.84 13.08 -13.96
N ALA A 316 6.87 13.91 -13.54
CA ALA A 316 5.68 14.21 -14.32
C ALA A 316 6.01 14.86 -15.67
N HIS A 317 6.88 15.87 -15.66
CA HIS A 317 7.34 16.49 -16.91
C HIS A 317 8.05 15.46 -17.81
N THR A 318 9.06 14.78 -17.29
CA THR A 318 9.87 13.84 -18.07
C THR A 318 9.02 12.74 -18.68
N LEU A 319 8.08 12.15 -17.94
CA LEU A 319 7.31 10.99 -18.41
C LEU A 319 6.07 11.34 -19.23
N ASN A 320 5.52 12.56 -19.11
CA ASN A 320 4.23 12.91 -19.74
C ASN A 320 4.23 14.18 -20.60
N HIS A 321 5.15 15.12 -20.38
CA HIS A 321 5.06 16.46 -20.99
C HIS A 321 6.32 16.91 -21.71
N CYS A 322 7.40 16.13 -21.64
CA CYS A 322 8.65 16.47 -22.31
C CYS A 322 8.51 16.26 -23.83
N HIS A 323 8.47 17.36 -24.59
CA HIS A 323 8.27 17.30 -26.04
C HIS A 323 9.38 16.53 -26.78
N ALA A 324 10.59 16.49 -26.23
CA ALA A 324 11.69 15.67 -26.75
C ALA A 324 11.36 14.16 -26.79
N HIS A 325 10.34 13.72 -26.04
CA HIS A 325 9.89 12.34 -25.93
C HIS A 325 8.44 12.15 -26.41
N SER A 326 7.87 13.09 -27.15
CA SER A 326 6.47 13.03 -27.62
C SER A 326 6.14 11.72 -28.33
N HIS A 327 7.04 11.25 -29.20
CA HIS A 327 6.89 9.98 -29.91
C HIS A 327 6.85 8.77 -28.96
N ALA A 328 7.76 8.70 -27.98
CA ALA A 328 7.76 7.63 -26.98
C ALA A 328 6.50 7.65 -26.10
N ILE A 329 6.01 8.85 -25.75
CA ILE A 329 4.77 9.03 -25.00
C ILE A 329 3.58 8.51 -25.82
N GLN A 330 3.55 8.77 -27.13
CA GLN A 330 2.53 8.25 -28.03
C GLN A 330 2.63 6.73 -28.20
N LEU A 331 3.82 6.16 -28.33
CA LEU A 331 4.00 4.70 -28.39
C LEU A 331 3.54 4.00 -27.09
N ARG A 332 3.79 4.61 -25.92
CA ARG A 332 3.27 4.11 -24.64
C ARG A 332 1.73 4.09 -24.64
N HIS A 333 1.12 5.17 -25.10
CA HIS A 333 -0.33 5.28 -25.25
C HIS A 333 -0.88 4.21 -26.19
N ASN A 334 -0.26 4.06 -27.37
CA ASN A 334 -0.67 3.08 -28.37
C ASN A 334 -0.56 1.65 -27.85
N ALA A 335 0.48 1.32 -27.07
CA ALA A 335 0.59 0.00 -26.45
C ALA A 335 -0.60 -0.36 -25.54
N VAL A 336 -1.24 0.63 -24.90
CA VAL A 336 -2.49 0.42 -24.14
C VAL A 336 -3.67 0.29 -25.09
N LEU A 337 -3.79 1.18 -26.07
CA LEU A 337 -4.84 1.15 -27.09
C LEU A 337 -4.87 -0.19 -27.85
N ASP A 338 -3.73 -0.68 -28.31
CA ASP A 338 -3.59 -1.94 -29.05
C ASP A 338 -4.11 -3.12 -28.24
N ARG A 339 -3.87 -3.13 -26.91
CA ARG A 339 -4.41 -4.19 -26.05
C ARG A 339 -5.93 -4.14 -25.93
N LEU A 340 -6.50 -2.94 -25.88
CA LEU A 340 -7.95 -2.75 -25.85
C LEU A 340 -8.57 -3.21 -27.17
N MET A 341 -7.98 -2.82 -28.30
CA MET A 341 -8.42 -3.24 -29.64
C MET A 341 -8.37 -4.76 -29.80
N ASN A 342 -7.27 -5.39 -29.39
CA ASN A 342 -7.13 -6.85 -29.43
C ASN A 342 -8.09 -7.59 -28.47
N ALA A 343 -8.62 -6.89 -27.45
CA ALA A 343 -9.58 -7.46 -26.52
C ALA A 343 -11.00 -7.50 -27.07
N TYR A 344 -11.32 -6.54 -27.95
CA TYR A 344 -12.65 -6.43 -28.53
C TYR A 344 -12.85 -7.51 -29.59
N LYS A 345 -14.05 -8.11 -29.58
CA LYS A 345 -14.48 -9.05 -30.61
C LYS A 345 -15.59 -8.38 -31.40
N PRO A 346 -15.32 -7.92 -32.64
CA PRO A 346 -16.32 -7.25 -33.46
C PRO A 346 -17.55 -8.13 -33.73
N LEU A 347 -18.72 -7.50 -33.78
CA LEU A 347 -19.94 -8.05 -34.35
C LEU A 347 -19.95 -7.82 -35.86
N ASP A 348 -20.76 -8.58 -36.59
CA ASP A 348 -20.78 -8.53 -38.07
C ASP A 348 -21.07 -7.14 -38.66
N ASP A 349 -21.88 -6.31 -37.98
CA ASP A 349 -22.25 -4.95 -38.41
C ASP A 349 -21.44 -3.83 -37.75
N ASP A 350 -20.37 -4.17 -37.03
CA ASP A 350 -19.52 -3.17 -36.38
C ASP A 350 -18.59 -2.49 -37.38
N LYS A 351 -18.72 -1.17 -37.48
CA LYS A 351 -17.79 -0.29 -38.17
C LYS A 351 -16.82 0.29 -37.16
N ILE A 352 -15.53 -0.04 -37.31
CA ILE A 352 -14.47 0.35 -36.39
C ILE A 352 -13.64 1.47 -37.00
N TYR A 353 -13.47 2.55 -36.23
CA TYR A 353 -12.63 3.70 -36.57
C TYR A 353 -11.55 3.87 -35.51
N VAL A 354 -10.28 3.91 -35.94
CA VAL A 354 -9.11 4.06 -35.05
C VAL A 354 -8.36 5.31 -35.45
N ASN A 355 -8.24 6.29 -34.55
CA ASN A 355 -7.57 7.58 -34.83
C ASN A 355 -8.08 8.29 -36.09
N GLN A 356 -9.36 8.11 -36.41
CA GLN A 356 -10.01 8.62 -37.63
C GLN A 356 -11.18 9.54 -37.30
N LYS A 357 -11.55 10.39 -38.26
CA LYS A 357 -12.76 11.20 -38.16
C LYS A 357 -13.99 10.30 -38.19
N ILE A 358 -15.00 10.67 -37.43
CA ILE A 358 -16.24 9.90 -37.36
C ILE A 358 -17.20 10.37 -38.46
N PRO A 359 -17.77 9.45 -39.27
CA PRO A 359 -18.64 9.81 -40.39
C PRO A 359 -19.81 10.71 -40.00
N GLY A 360 -20.16 11.63 -40.90
CA GLY A 360 -21.29 12.53 -40.73
C GLY A 360 -21.14 13.55 -39.60
N THR A 361 -19.96 13.70 -39.00
CA THR A 361 -19.69 14.76 -38.03
C THR A 361 -18.90 15.87 -38.71
N ASP A 362 -19.27 17.14 -38.48
CA ASP A 362 -18.62 18.29 -39.11
C ASP A 362 -17.24 18.63 -38.49
N GLY A 363 -16.83 17.87 -37.47
CA GLY A 363 -15.61 18.10 -36.69
C GLY A 363 -14.35 17.46 -37.27
N GLN A 364 -13.19 17.96 -36.84
CA GLN A 364 -11.87 17.36 -37.11
C GLN A 364 -11.43 16.37 -36.01
N LEU A 365 -12.31 16.08 -35.05
CA LEU A 365 -12.00 15.22 -33.91
C LEU A 365 -11.75 13.79 -34.38
N ARG A 366 -10.72 13.17 -33.79
CA ARG A 366 -10.31 11.80 -34.05
C ARG A 366 -10.19 11.08 -32.71
N PRO A 367 -11.25 10.40 -32.24
CA PRO A 367 -11.16 9.55 -31.07
C PRO A 367 -10.20 8.38 -31.32
N ASP A 368 -9.63 7.84 -30.25
CA ASP A 368 -8.65 6.75 -30.37
C ASP A 368 -9.31 5.47 -30.89
N TYR A 369 -10.50 5.13 -30.38
CA TYR A 369 -11.23 3.94 -30.77
C TYR A 369 -12.74 4.16 -30.77
N THR A 370 -13.38 4.05 -31.93
CA THR A 370 -14.83 4.20 -32.07
C THR A 370 -15.43 3.00 -32.77
N ILE A 371 -16.55 2.50 -32.22
CA ILE A 371 -17.32 1.37 -32.75
C ILE A 371 -18.73 1.88 -33.02
N ILE A 372 -19.17 1.77 -34.27
CA ILE A 372 -20.54 2.13 -34.69
C ILE A 372 -21.22 0.87 -35.18
N ASN A 373 -22.41 0.59 -34.66
CA ASN A 373 -23.27 -0.48 -35.17
C ASN A 373 -24.60 0.15 -35.61
N ASP A 374 -24.82 0.24 -36.92
CA ASP A 374 -26.00 0.89 -37.48
C ASP A 374 -27.28 0.06 -37.28
N ARG A 375 -27.15 -1.27 -37.26
CA ARG A 375 -28.27 -2.20 -37.04
C ARG A 375 -28.81 -2.11 -35.62
N LEU A 376 -27.90 -2.13 -34.64
CA LEU A 376 -28.24 -2.01 -33.22
C LEU A 376 -28.43 -0.56 -32.77
N LYS A 377 -28.15 0.40 -33.66
CA LYS A 377 -28.15 1.84 -33.36
C LYS A 377 -27.32 2.14 -32.11
N THR A 378 -26.04 1.73 -32.10
CA THR A 378 -25.11 2.03 -31.00
C THR A 378 -23.85 2.71 -31.51
N ILE A 379 -23.35 3.70 -30.77
CA ILE A 379 -22.00 4.24 -30.93
C ILE A 379 -21.26 4.15 -29.60
N THR A 380 -20.04 3.61 -29.65
CA THR A 380 -19.15 3.49 -28.49
C THR A 380 -17.84 4.18 -28.83
N ILE A 381 -17.55 5.30 -28.18
CA ILE A 381 -16.29 6.02 -28.28
C ILE A 381 -15.45 5.68 -27.06
N ILE A 382 -14.21 5.28 -27.28
CA ILE A 382 -13.23 5.04 -26.22
C ILE A 382 -11.97 5.81 -26.55
N ASP A 383 -11.50 6.56 -25.56
CA ASP A 383 -10.29 7.36 -25.67
C ASP A 383 -9.34 6.97 -24.52
N VAL A 384 -8.13 6.60 -24.88
CA VAL A 384 -7.10 6.20 -23.92
C VAL A 384 -6.46 7.47 -23.37
N THR A 385 -6.39 7.57 -22.05
CA THR A 385 -5.76 8.72 -21.41
C THR A 385 -4.77 8.24 -20.36
N MET A 386 -3.56 8.81 -20.39
CA MET A 386 -2.48 8.45 -19.47
C MET A 386 -2.07 9.63 -18.58
N PRO A 387 -2.96 10.13 -17.70
CA PRO A 387 -2.62 11.23 -16.81
C PRO A 387 -1.52 10.78 -15.84
N PHE A 388 -0.60 11.68 -15.50
CA PHE A 388 0.44 11.36 -14.52
C PHE A 388 -0.19 11.23 -13.13
N GLU A 389 0.24 10.27 -12.33
CA GLU A 389 -0.33 10.00 -11.00
C GLU A 389 0.13 11.02 -9.93
N ASN A 390 0.08 12.32 -10.18
CA ASN A 390 0.54 13.37 -9.27
C ASN A 390 -0.55 13.97 -8.38
N GLY A 391 -1.00 13.26 -7.34
CA GLY A 391 -1.80 13.88 -6.29
C GLY A 391 -3.22 13.33 -6.22
N ASP A 392 -4.18 14.22 -5.96
CA ASP A 392 -5.56 13.85 -5.64
C ASP A 392 -6.20 13.06 -6.80
N VAL A 393 -7.07 12.12 -6.45
CA VAL A 393 -7.74 11.25 -7.42
C VAL A 393 -8.68 12.01 -8.35
N SER A 394 -9.03 13.25 -7.99
CA SER A 394 -9.68 14.19 -8.91
C SER A 394 -8.96 14.32 -10.25
N ILE A 395 -7.63 14.10 -10.35
CA ILE A 395 -6.90 14.18 -11.63
C ILE A 395 -7.45 13.22 -12.68
N PHE A 396 -7.85 12.02 -12.28
CA PHE A 396 -8.44 11.05 -13.20
C PHE A 396 -9.87 11.48 -13.57
N GLU A 397 -10.63 12.01 -12.61
CA GLU A 397 -11.98 12.52 -12.86
C GLU A 397 -11.97 13.75 -13.79
N ASP A 398 -11.04 14.67 -13.58
CA ASP A 398 -10.87 15.88 -14.39
C ASP A 398 -10.43 15.53 -15.82
N ALA A 399 -9.48 14.60 -15.97
CA ALA A 399 -9.08 14.10 -17.28
C ALA A 399 -10.25 13.43 -18.02
N ARG A 400 -11.10 12.67 -17.30
CA ARG A 400 -12.31 12.07 -17.86
C ARG A 400 -13.30 13.14 -18.32
N ARG A 401 -13.59 14.14 -17.47
CA ARG A 401 -14.49 15.27 -17.80
C ARG A 401 -14.00 16.07 -19.01
N GLU A 402 -12.70 16.25 -19.15
CA GLU A 402 -12.12 16.92 -20.33
C GLU A 402 -12.43 16.14 -21.62
N LYS A 403 -12.29 14.81 -21.59
CA LYS A 403 -12.61 13.94 -22.73
C LYS A 403 -14.10 13.90 -23.03
N GLU A 404 -14.94 13.88 -21.99
CA GLU A 404 -16.40 14.01 -22.10
C GLU A 404 -16.77 15.28 -22.85
N ARG A 405 -16.28 16.44 -22.39
CA ARG A 405 -16.52 17.73 -23.06
C ARG A 405 -15.99 17.75 -24.49
N LYS A 406 -14.83 17.13 -24.75
CA LYS A 406 -14.21 17.10 -26.08
C LYS A 406 -15.05 16.36 -27.11
N TYR A 407 -15.62 15.21 -26.75
CA TYR A 407 -16.35 14.36 -27.69
C TYR A 407 -17.87 14.49 -27.63
N LEU A 408 -18.40 15.29 -26.69
CA LEU A 408 -19.83 15.58 -26.54
C LEU A 408 -20.52 15.93 -27.87
N PRO A 409 -19.95 16.78 -28.76
CA PRO A 409 -20.61 17.11 -30.03
C PRO A 409 -20.87 15.90 -30.95
N ILE A 410 -19.99 14.88 -30.89
CA ILE A 410 -20.19 13.64 -31.67
C ILE A 410 -21.33 12.83 -31.06
N LEU A 411 -21.36 12.72 -29.73
CA LEU A 411 -22.39 11.97 -29.02
C LEU A 411 -23.77 12.62 -29.21
N ASP A 412 -23.88 13.94 -29.07
CA ASP A 412 -25.15 14.66 -29.24
C ASP A 412 -25.74 14.44 -30.63
N LYS A 413 -24.88 14.45 -31.65
CA LYS A 413 -25.30 14.20 -33.03
C LYS A 413 -25.84 12.78 -33.21
N TYR A 414 -25.09 11.76 -32.78
CA TYR A 414 -25.54 10.37 -32.91
C TYR A 414 -26.76 10.04 -32.03
N SER A 415 -26.86 10.66 -30.86
CA SER A 415 -28.04 10.59 -29.99
C SER A 415 -29.27 11.15 -30.70
N THR A 416 -29.13 12.30 -31.37
CA THR A 416 -30.18 12.89 -32.21
C THR A 416 -30.57 11.97 -33.38
N ASP A 417 -29.61 11.25 -33.95
CA ASP A 417 -29.84 10.24 -35.00
C ASP A 417 -30.41 8.91 -34.46
N GLY A 418 -30.76 8.85 -33.16
CA GLY A 418 -31.41 7.72 -32.50
C GLY A 418 -30.47 6.60 -32.04
N TYR A 419 -29.18 6.87 -31.91
CA TYR A 419 -28.20 5.89 -31.41
C TYR A 419 -28.10 5.92 -29.88
N ASP A 420 -27.94 4.74 -29.28
CA ASP A 420 -27.42 4.59 -27.92
C ASP A 420 -25.92 4.94 -27.90
N THR A 421 -25.59 6.05 -27.23
CA THR A 421 -24.25 6.62 -27.21
C THR A 421 -23.51 6.29 -25.93
N PHE A 422 -22.27 5.82 -26.07
CA PHE A 422 -21.37 5.57 -24.94
C PHE A 422 -20.02 6.25 -25.17
N LEU A 423 -19.50 6.91 -24.14
CA LEU A 423 -18.13 7.41 -24.10
C LEU A 423 -17.40 6.86 -22.88
N GLY A 424 -16.23 6.28 -23.12
CA GLY A 424 -15.33 5.80 -22.07
C GLY A 424 -13.95 6.42 -22.18
N ALA A 425 -13.49 7.09 -21.11
CA ALA A 425 -12.07 7.42 -20.98
C ALA A 425 -11.32 6.24 -20.32
N TRP A 426 -10.51 5.52 -21.11
CA TRP A 426 -9.72 4.39 -20.63
C TRP A 426 -8.43 4.87 -19.98
N MET A 427 -8.39 4.87 -18.65
CA MET A 427 -7.32 5.52 -17.89
C MET A 427 -6.29 4.54 -17.32
N VAL A 428 -5.04 4.71 -17.75
CA VAL A 428 -3.88 4.02 -17.18
C VAL A 428 -2.74 5.01 -17.01
N GLY A 429 -2.27 5.19 -15.79
CA GLY A 429 -1.17 6.10 -15.50
C GLY A 429 0.20 5.56 -15.95
N PRO A 430 1.16 6.45 -16.22
CA PRO A 430 2.50 6.09 -16.71
C PRO A 430 3.31 5.24 -15.72
N LEU A 431 3.01 5.30 -14.42
CA LEU A 431 3.64 4.48 -13.39
C LEU A 431 2.75 3.30 -12.95
N GLY A 432 1.74 2.97 -13.77
CA GLY A 432 0.87 1.82 -13.59
C GLY A 432 -0.37 2.09 -12.75
N GLY A 433 -0.75 3.35 -12.51
CA GLY A 433 -2.02 3.67 -11.86
C GLY A 433 -3.21 3.17 -12.68
N TRP A 434 -4.09 2.37 -12.07
CA TRP A 434 -5.26 1.82 -12.74
C TRP A 434 -6.54 2.48 -12.24
N ASP A 435 -7.43 2.85 -13.17
CA ASP A 435 -8.74 3.41 -12.84
C ASP A 435 -9.83 2.34 -12.71
N ALA A 436 -10.70 2.47 -11.71
CA ALA A 436 -11.79 1.53 -11.49
C ALA A 436 -12.89 1.64 -12.56
N ALA A 437 -13.12 2.83 -13.13
CA ALA A 437 -14.16 3.05 -14.14
C ALA A 437 -13.84 2.37 -15.48
N ASN A 438 -12.59 1.94 -15.72
CA ASN A 438 -12.26 1.07 -16.85
C ASN A 438 -13.11 -0.22 -16.87
N ASN A 439 -13.64 -0.66 -15.72
CA ASN A 439 -14.52 -1.82 -15.65
C ASN A 439 -15.86 -1.59 -16.38
N ASP A 440 -16.36 -0.36 -16.45
CA ASP A 440 -17.58 -0.02 -17.22
C ASP A 440 -17.34 -0.20 -18.71
N ILE A 441 -16.18 0.25 -19.18
CA ILE A 441 -15.76 0.10 -20.58
C ILE A 441 -15.59 -1.38 -20.92
N GLN A 442 -15.00 -2.18 -20.02
CA GLN A 442 -14.90 -3.64 -20.21
C GLN A 442 -16.27 -4.30 -20.35
N ARG A 443 -17.25 -3.88 -19.54
CA ARG A 443 -18.63 -4.37 -19.64
C ARG A 443 -19.27 -3.96 -20.96
N ARG A 444 -19.12 -2.69 -21.37
CA ARG A 444 -19.66 -2.17 -22.66
C ARG A 444 -19.11 -2.97 -23.84
N LEU A 445 -17.81 -3.24 -23.84
CA LEU A 445 -17.13 -4.02 -24.87
C LEU A 445 -17.32 -5.54 -24.75
N LYS A 446 -18.08 -6.03 -23.76
CA LYS A 446 -18.31 -7.45 -23.47
C LYS A 446 -17.00 -8.25 -23.34
N ILE A 447 -15.94 -7.61 -22.82
CA ILE A 447 -14.67 -8.27 -22.58
C ILE A 447 -14.84 -9.26 -21.42
N SER A 448 -14.50 -10.53 -21.65
CA SER A 448 -14.62 -11.55 -20.61
C SER A 448 -13.78 -11.19 -19.38
N VAL A 449 -14.30 -11.47 -18.17
CA VAL A 449 -13.62 -11.16 -16.90
C VAL A 449 -12.22 -11.77 -16.84
N LYS A 450 -12.06 -13.02 -17.30
CA LYS A 450 -10.77 -13.73 -17.30
C LYS A 450 -9.74 -13.04 -18.19
N TYR A 451 -10.13 -12.66 -19.41
CA TYR A 451 -9.24 -11.95 -20.32
C TYR A 451 -8.96 -10.53 -19.82
N GLY A 452 -9.98 -9.80 -19.36
CA GLY A 452 -9.85 -8.44 -18.83
C GLY A 452 -8.89 -8.36 -17.64
N GLN A 453 -8.87 -9.38 -16.77
CA GLN A 453 -7.89 -9.50 -15.70
C GLN A 453 -6.46 -9.54 -16.23
N LEU A 454 -6.16 -10.41 -17.19
CA LEU A 454 -4.82 -10.52 -17.79
C LEU A 454 -4.43 -9.24 -18.55
N MET A 455 -5.34 -8.73 -19.39
CA MET A 455 -5.14 -7.51 -20.16
C MET A 455 -4.73 -6.33 -19.27
N ARG A 456 -5.42 -6.14 -18.15
CA ARG A 456 -5.09 -5.11 -17.16
C ARG A 456 -3.68 -5.24 -16.60
N LEU A 457 -3.23 -6.44 -16.28
CA LEU A 457 -1.86 -6.69 -15.80
C LEU A 457 -0.82 -6.26 -16.83
N LEU A 458 -1.09 -6.61 -18.08
CA LEU A 458 -0.19 -6.33 -19.19
C LEU A 458 -0.16 -4.83 -19.54
N MET A 459 -1.29 -4.13 -19.50
CA MET A 459 -1.35 -2.68 -19.70
C MET A 459 -0.58 -1.91 -18.61
N VAL A 460 -0.71 -2.32 -17.35
CA VAL A 460 0.08 -1.74 -16.23
C VAL A 460 1.57 -1.98 -16.44
N ALA A 461 1.97 -3.20 -16.82
CA ALA A 461 3.35 -3.54 -17.08
C ALA A 461 3.92 -2.75 -18.27
N ASP A 462 3.18 -2.63 -19.38
CA ASP A 462 3.59 -1.87 -20.55
C ASP A 462 3.76 -0.38 -20.25
N SER A 463 2.84 0.19 -19.47
CA SER A 463 2.93 1.59 -19.05
C SER A 463 4.24 1.85 -18.28
N ILE A 464 4.58 0.97 -17.32
CA ILE A 464 5.82 1.07 -16.56
C ILE A 464 7.04 0.84 -17.46
N ARG A 465 6.99 -0.16 -18.35
CA ARG A 465 8.06 -0.53 -19.28
C ARG A 465 8.47 0.65 -20.16
N TRP A 466 7.50 1.24 -20.84
CA TRP A 466 7.71 2.43 -21.68
C TRP A 466 8.20 3.63 -20.87
N SER A 467 7.63 3.87 -19.70
CA SER A 467 8.08 4.96 -18.81
C SER A 467 9.53 4.78 -18.36
N ARG A 468 9.96 3.54 -18.08
CA ARG A 468 11.36 3.22 -17.76
C ARG A 468 12.27 3.49 -18.95
N ASP A 469 11.87 3.03 -20.14
CA ASP A 469 12.67 3.14 -21.36
C ASP A 469 12.83 4.60 -21.80
N LEU A 470 11.74 5.38 -21.71
CA LEU A 470 11.75 6.83 -21.88
C LEU A 470 12.69 7.50 -20.87
N TYR A 471 12.58 7.17 -19.59
CA TYR A 471 13.45 7.74 -18.56
C TYR A 471 14.93 7.47 -18.82
N VAL A 472 15.29 6.27 -19.26
CA VAL A 472 16.68 5.92 -19.57
C VAL A 472 17.18 6.71 -20.78
N GLU A 473 16.41 6.82 -21.87
CA GLU A 473 16.76 7.69 -23.02
C GLU A 473 16.90 9.15 -22.58
N HIS A 474 16.01 9.62 -21.70
CA HIS A 474 16.04 10.98 -21.17
C HIS A 474 17.32 11.28 -20.39
N VAL A 475 17.77 10.35 -19.54
CA VAL A 475 18.96 10.58 -18.70
C VAL A 475 20.26 10.32 -19.45
N THR A 476 20.30 9.31 -20.32
CA THR A 476 21.55 8.82 -20.95
C THR A 476 21.71 9.27 -22.39
N GLY A 477 20.63 9.69 -23.06
CA GLY A 477 20.60 9.89 -24.51
C GLY A 477 20.53 8.61 -25.34
N GLN A 478 20.59 7.43 -24.72
CA GLN A 478 20.57 6.14 -25.42
C GLN A 478 19.13 5.64 -25.56
N ARG A 479 18.64 5.56 -26.79
CA ARG A 479 17.30 5.07 -27.09
C ARG A 479 17.13 3.61 -26.65
N GLN A 480 15.97 3.28 -26.07
CA GLN A 480 15.69 1.97 -25.46
C GLN A 480 14.60 1.16 -26.19
N TYR A 481 14.00 1.72 -27.23
CA TYR A 481 12.97 1.08 -28.04
C TYR A 481 13.33 1.22 -29.52
N LYS A 482 12.91 0.25 -30.33
CA LYS A 482 13.04 0.34 -31.78
C LYS A 482 11.86 1.17 -32.30
N LEU A 483 12.14 2.00 -33.29
CA LEU A 483 11.11 2.50 -34.18
C LEU A 483 10.90 1.37 -35.18
N ASP A 484 9.70 0.81 -35.26
CA ASP A 484 9.37 0.04 -36.45
C ASP A 484 9.42 1.01 -37.63
N ASP A 485 10.03 0.59 -38.75
CA ASP A 485 9.99 1.39 -39.98
C ASP A 485 8.51 1.64 -40.31
N PRO A 486 8.13 2.88 -40.65
CA PRO A 486 6.75 3.16 -41.05
C PRO A 486 6.42 2.27 -42.26
N GLN A 487 5.46 1.35 -42.08
CA GLN A 487 4.81 0.63 -43.17
C GLN A 487 3.88 1.55 -43.95
#